data_AF-A0A0G0KMJ1-F1
#
_entry.id   AF-A0A0G0KMJ1-F1
#
_cell.length_a   1.000
_cell.length_b   1.000
_cell.length_c   1.000
_cell.angle_alpha   90.00
_cell.angle_beta   90.00
_cell.angle_gamma   90.00
#
_symmetry.space_group_name_H-M   'P 1'
#
loop_
_entity.id
_entity.type
_entity.pdbx_description
1 polymer ?
#
loop_
_entity_poly.entity_id
_entity_poly.type
_entity_poly.pdbx_seq_one_letter_code
_entity_poly.pdbx_strand_id
1 'polypeptide(L)'
;MMLEKPNYRHLFSGLYVILCRKMKNKKILIVVSVAVFAVLILAIYLFSEKSKTSNTKISGDLQRTAEEPSSQMSLKELIAKNIPQKCEMTYSDGAVSTSVEMWIKGEKFKQVTVMESPELGSKKMGAVSDGEYIYSWDEETRQGSKILIEETQETNIDAENVQVSQNVDWEARFDYKCSPAAISDADLTPPSDVSFMDMNAEIQKAQDQLENMNLQGLIEDIPQIEE
;
A
#
# COMPACT_ATOMS: atom_id res chain seq x y z
N MET A 1 34.18 8.97 21.15
CA MET A 1 34.82 7.77 20.56
C MET A 1 33.73 7.02 19.81
N MET A 2 33.61 7.23 18.50
CA MET A 2 32.60 6.56 17.67
C MET A 2 33.17 5.23 17.18
N LEU A 3 32.41 4.14 17.34
CA LEU A 3 32.75 2.82 16.80
C LEU A 3 31.91 2.58 15.54
N GLU A 4 32.56 2.58 14.38
CA GLU A 4 31.98 2.12 13.11
C GLU A 4 31.65 0.63 13.18
N LYS A 5 30.45 0.26 12.72
CA LYS A 5 30.06 -1.15 12.53
C LYS A 5 30.57 -1.65 11.17
N PRO A 6 31.22 -2.83 11.10
CA PRO A 6 31.69 -3.38 9.83
C PRO A 6 30.53 -3.88 8.94
N ASN A 7 30.60 -3.52 7.66
CA ASN A 7 29.64 -3.87 6.62
C ASN A 7 29.95 -5.26 6.03
N TYR A 8 29.17 -6.28 6.39
CA TYR A 8 29.38 -7.68 5.99
C TYR A 8 28.77 -8.08 4.63
N ARG A 9 28.24 -7.13 3.84
CA ARG A 9 27.56 -7.44 2.55
C ARG A 9 28.46 -8.02 1.46
N HIS A 10 29.78 -7.95 1.60
CA HIS A 10 30.72 -8.38 0.54
C HIS A 10 31.22 -9.83 0.66
N LEU A 11 31.02 -10.51 1.80
CA LEU A 11 31.59 -11.86 1.99
C LEU A 11 30.70 -12.98 1.42
N PHE A 12 29.39 -12.77 1.31
CA PHE A 12 28.48 -13.81 0.82
C PHE A 12 28.36 -13.86 -0.72
N SER A 13 28.64 -12.76 -1.43
CA SER A 13 28.56 -12.75 -2.90
C SER A 13 29.79 -13.38 -3.58
N GLY A 14 30.96 -13.32 -2.94
CA GLY A 14 32.21 -13.83 -3.50
C GLY A 14 32.27 -15.36 -3.60
N LEU A 15 31.79 -16.08 -2.58
CA LEU A 15 31.85 -17.55 -2.55
C LEU A 15 30.90 -18.21 -3.56
N TYR A 16 29.73 -17.59 -3.80
CA TYR A 16 28.74 -18.12 -4.75
C TYR A 16 29.22 -18.01 -6.20
N VAL A 17 29.89 -16.90 -6.55
CA VAL A 17 30.45 -16.68 -7.89
C VAL A 17 31.62 -17.62 -8.18
N ILE A 18 32.46 -17.95 -7.18
CA ILE A 18 33.59 -18.87 -7.35
C ILE A 18 33.11 -20.32 -7.55
N LEU A 19 32.05 -20.75 -6.83
CA LEU A 19 31.49 -22.10 -7.00
C LEU A 19 30.80 -22.28 -8.35
N CYS A 20 30.16 -21.25 -8.91
CA CYS A 20 29.51 -21.32 -10.22
C CYS A 20 30.48 -21.41 -11.41
N ARG A 21 31.75 -21.01 -11.27
CA ARG A 21 32.67 -20.92 -12.41
C ARG A 21 33.29 -22.26 -12.83
N LYS A 22 33.16 -23.34 -12.04
CA LYS A 22 33.94 -24.59 -12.26
C LYS A 22 33.15 -25.87 -12.57
N MET A 23 31.81 -25.86 -12.72
CA MET A 23 31.06 -27.09 -13.01
C MET A 23 30.14 -26.95 -14.23
N LYS A 24 30.57 -27.47 -15.39
CA LYS A 24 29.82 -27.45 -16.66
C LYS A 24 28.76 -28.55 -16.82
N ASN A 25 28.55 -29.39 -15.80
CA ASN A 25 27.59 -30.50 -15.85
C ASN A 25 26.35 -30.17 -15.02
N LYS A 26 25.24 -29.81 -15.69
CA LYS A 26 23.96 -29.46 -15.04
C LYS A 26 23.45 -30.52 -14.06
N LYS A 27 23.76 -31.81 -14.29
CA LYS A 27 23.40 -32.91 -13.40
C LYS A 27 24.15 -32.87 -12.06
N ILE A 28 25.41 -32.42 -12.04
CA ILE A 28 26.23 -32.35 -10.82
C ILE A 28 25.78 -31.16 -9.96
N LEU A 29 25.35 -30.06 -10.59
CA LEU A 29 24.87 -28.86 -9.87
C LEU A 29 23.56 -29.13 -9.11
N ILE A 30 22.66 -29.93 -9.69
CA ILE A 30 21.43 -30.36 -9.02
C ILE A 30 21.74 -31.26 -7.81
N VAL A 31 22.67 -32.21 -7.96
CA VAL A 31 23.05 -33.12 -6.85
C VAL A 31 23.70 -32.35 -5.69
N VAL A 32 24.57 -31.39 -5.98
CA VAL A 32 25.21 -30.56 -4.94
C VAL A 32 24.20 -29.65 -4.25
N SER A 33 23.27 -29.03 -5.00
CA SER A 33 22.20 -28.20 -4.43
C SER A 33 21.30 -29.01 -3.48
N VAL A 34 20.85 -30.19 -3.91
CA VAL A 34 20.01 -31.08 -3.09
C VAL A 34 20.76 -31.55 -1.84
N ALA A 35 22.05 -31.87 -1.95
CA ALA A 35 22.86 -32.27 -0.80
C ALA A 35 23.03 -31.12 0.23
N VAL A 36 23.23 -29.89 -0.24
CA VAL A 36 23.32 -28.71 0.65
C VAL A 36 21.99 -28.43 1.35
N PHE A 37 20.87 -28.51 0.62
CA PHE A 37 19.54 -28.36 1.21
C PHE A 37 19.22 -29.45 2.22
N ALA A 38 19.58 -30.71 1.96
CA ALA A 38 19.39 -31.80 2.91
C ALA A 38 20.18 -31.60 4.21
N VAL A 39 21.41 -31.08 4.14
CA VAL A 39 22.22 -30.77 5.33
C VAL A 39 21.63 -29.59 6.13
N LEU A 40 21.10 -28.56 5.45
CA LEU A 40 20.45 -27.42 6.11
C LEU A 40 19.17 -27.83 6.84
N ILE A 41 18.34 -28.68 6.23
CA ILE A 41 17.11 -29.19 6.86
C ILE A 41 17.44 -30.05 8.09
N LEU A 42 18.48 -30.90 8.00
CA LEU A 42 18.93 -31.71 9.14
C LEU A 42 19.43 -30.84 10.31
N ALA A 43 20.15 -29.75 10.01
CA ALA A 43 20.67 -28.83 11.02
C ALA A 43 19.54 -28.09 11.77
N ILE A 44 18.47 -27.69 11.07
CA ILE A 44 17.29 -27.03 11.68
C ILE A 44 16.52 -28.01 12.57
N TYR A 45 16.40 -29.28 12.15
CA TYR A 45 15.71 -30.31 12.92
C TYR A 45 16.43 -30.62 14.23
N LEU A 46 17.77 -30.67 14.22
CA LEU A 46 18.56 -30.90 15.43
C LEU A 46 18.59 -29.69 16.38
N PHE A 47 18.31 -28.47 15.90
CA PHE A 47 18.32 -27.26 16.73
C PHE A 47 16.96 -26.97 17.39
N SER A 48 15.88 -27.67 17.00
CA SER A 48 14.51 -27.38 17.47
C SER A 48 14.09 -28.11 18.76
N GLU A 49 14.94 -28.95 19.36
CA GLU A 49 14.59 -29.69 20.59
C GLU A 49 15.06 -29.06 21.91
N LYS A 50 15.66 -27.85 21.89
CA LYS A 50 16.22 -27.24 23.12
C LYS A 50 15.64 -25.87 23.45
N SER A 51 14.37 -25.81 23.81
CA SER A 51 13.83 -24.71 24.65
C SER A 51 12.50 -25.07 25.31
N LYS A 52 12.56 -25.84 26.41
CA LYS A 52 11.48 -25.87 27.42
C LYS A 52 11.92 -25.13 28.68
N THR A 53 11.12 -24.12 29.02
CA THR A 53 10.74 -23.68 30.37
C THR A 53 11.82 -23.09 31.29
N SER A 54 11.65 -21.80 31.61
CA SER A 54 11.74 -21.36 33.01
C SER A 54 10.84 -20.15 33.26
N ASN A 55 9.88 -20.31 34.17
CA ASN A 55 9.11 -19.24 34.79
C ASN A 55 9.97 -18.62 35.89
N THR A 56 10.17 -17.29 35.89
CA THR A 56 10.48 -16.52 37.10
C THR A 56 10.00 -15.08 36.92
N LYS A 57 9.27 -14.60 37.93
CA LYS A 57 8.65 -13.27 38.04
C LYS A 57 9.64 -12.25 38.62
N ILE A 58 9.60 -11.05 38.02
CA ILE A 58 9.66 -9.69 38.60
C ILE A 58 11.03 -8.97 38.81
N SER A 59 11.01 -7.76 38.24
CA SER A 59 11.74 -6.50 38.50
C SER A 59 13.18 -6.33 38.04
N GLY A 60 13.34 -5.45 37.06
CA GLY A 60 14.60 -4.84 36.66
C GLY A 60 14.43 -4.11 35.33
N ASP A 61 14.36 -2.78 35.40
CA ASP A 61 14.47 -1.84 34.28
C ASP A 61 15.69 -2.19 33.40
N LEU A 62 15.45 -2.37 32.09
CA LEU A 62 16.37 -2.19 30.97
C LEU A 62 15.70 -2.68 29.68
N GLN A 63 15.18 -1.71 28.93
CA GLN A 63 15.27 -1.61 27.46
C GLN A 63 15.44 -2.92 26.70
N ARG A 64 14.35 -3.70 26.65
CA ARG A 64 14.19 -4.78 25.69
C ARG A 64 13.62 -4.16 24.41
N THR A 65 14.46 -3.99 23.40
CA THR A 65 13.98 -3.90 22.02
C THR A 65 13.23 -5.19 21.75
N ALA A 66 11.92 -5.15 21.94
CA ALA A 66 11.04 -6.13 21.35
C ALA A 66 11.18 -5.93 19.83
N GLU A 67 11.72 -6.93 19.14
CA GLU A 67 11.31 -7.14 17.75
C GLU A 67 9.82 -7.48 17.84
N GLU A 68 8.99 -6.44 17.76
CA GLU A 68 7.56 -6.55 17.52
C GLU A 68 7.41 -7.34 16.20
N PRO A 69 6.61 -8.41 16.15
CA PRO A 69 6.26 -9.02 14.87
C PRO A 69 5.61 -7.92 14.02
N SER A 70 6.23 -7.55 12.90
CA SER A 70 5.73 -6.49 12.01
C SER A 70 4.38 -6.91 11.44
N SER A 71 3.29 -6.54 12.11
CA SER A 71 1.94 -6.77 11.61
C SER A 71 1.61 -5.64 10.64
N GLN A 72 2.25 -5.65 9.47
CA GLN A 72 1.83 -4.80 8.37
C GLN A 72 0.35 -5.06 8.12
N MET A 73 -0.46 -4.01 8.00
CA MET A 73 -1.90 -4.11 7.75
C MET A 73 -2.28 -3.26 6.55
N SER A 74 -3.34 -3.67 5.85
CA SER A 74 -3.97 -2.81 4.85
C SER A 74 -5.03 -1.89 5.47
N LEU A 75 -5.41 -0.83 4.75
CA LEU A 75 -6.51 0.06 5.16
C LEU A 75 -7.80 -0.74 5.37
N LYS A 76 -8.08 -1.66 4.45
CA LYS A 76 -9.24 -2.55 4.54
C LYS A 76 -9.24 -3.41 5.80
N GLU A 77 -8.09 -3.97 6.19
CA GLU A 77 -7.95 -4.72 7.44
C GLU A 77 -8.16 -3.84 8.68
N LEU A 78 -7.69 -2.59 8.65
CA LEU A 78 -7.89 -1.63 9.75
C LEU A 78 -9.36 -1.24 9.93
N ILE A 79 -10.08 -1.02 8.83
CA ILE A 79 -11.52 -0.73 8.83
C ILE A 79 -12.31 -1.95 9.31
N ALA A 80 -11.97 -3.15 8.83
CA ALA A 80 -12.65 -4.40 9.22
C ALA A 80 -12.54 -4.71 10.73
N LYS A 81 -11.52 -4.18 11.42
CA LYS A 81 -11.42 -4.28 12.88
C LYS A 81 -12.52 -3.52 13.62
N ASN A 82 -13.11 -2.50 12.99
CA ASN A 82 -14.17 -1.67 13.55
C ASN A 82 -13.81 -1.06 14.92
N ILE A 83 -12.55 -0.64 15.07
CA ILE A 83 -12.05 0.04 16.27
C ILE A 83 -11.80 1.51 15.92
N PRO A 84 -12.41 2.47 16.63
CA PRO A 84 -12.08 3.88 16.49
C PRO A 84 -10.60 4.14 16.85
N GLN A 85 -9.79 4.55 15.89
CA GLN A 85 -8.34 4.68 16.06
C GLN A 85 -7.74 5.76 15.18
N LYS A 86 -6.64 6.36 15.66
CA LYS A 86 -5.74 7.20 14.87
C LYS A 86 -4.52 6.35 14.49
N CYS A 87 -4.16 6.32 13.22
CA CYS A 87 -3.00 5.62 12.70
C CYS A 87 -2.02 6.60 12.05
N GLU A 88 -0.73 6.37 12.27
CA GLU A 88 0.35 7.16 11.69
C GLU A 88 1.34 6.24 10.99
N MET A 89 1.82 6.68 9.82
CA MET A 89 2.86 6.01 9.08
C MET A 89 3.81 7.04 8.47
N THR A 90 5.08 6.69 8.42
CA THR A 90 6.05 7.38 7.59
C THR A 90 6.82 6.37 6.75
N TYR A 91 7.07 6.69 5.49
CA TYR A 91 7.95 5.92 4.63
C TYR A 91 8.72 6.86 3.71
N SER A 92 9.87 6.40 3.21
CA SER A 92 10.70 7.18 2.30
C SER A 92 11.09 6.32 1.11
N ASP A 93 10.97 6.90 -0.09
CA ASP A 93 11.42 6.30 -1.34
C ASP A 93 12.45 7.24 -1.99
N GLY A 94 13.73 6.85 -1.87
CA GLY A 94 14.85 7.68 -2.32
C GLY A 94 14.89 9.04 -1.63
N ALA A 95 14.66 10.10 -2.39
CA ALA A 95 14.65 11.49 -1.92
C ALA A 95 13.25 11.97 -1.47
N VAL A 96 12.21 11.16 -1.66
CA VAL A 96 10.83 11.52 -1.31
C VAL A 96 10.48 10.93 0.05
N SER A 97 10.03 11.77 0.97
CA SER A 97 9.48 11.35 2.26
C SER A 97 7.96 11.49 2.23
N THR A 98 7.23 10.47 2.70
CA THR A 98 5.77 10.50 2.81
C THR A 98 5.35 10.23 4.25
N SER A 99 4.52 11.11 4.79
CA SER A 99 3.87 10.96 6.09
C SER A 99 2.37 10.86 5.91
N VAL A 100 1.75 9.91 6.61
CA VAL A 100 0.32 9.65 6.54
C VAL A 100 -0.25 9.67 7.95
N GLU A 101 -1.24 10.53 8.18
CA GLU A 101 -2.09 10.49 9.37
C GLU A 101 -3.50 10.05 8.97
N MET A 102 -4.08 9.14 9.73
CA MET A 102 -5.37 8.57 9.44
C MET A 102 -6.25 8.44 10.68
N TRP A 103 -7.54 8.67 10.51
CA TRP A 103 -8.59 8.49 11.51
C TRP A 103 -9.61 7.50 10.97
N ILE A 104 -9.95 6.47 11.73
CA ILE A 104 -10.85 5.40 11.30
C ILE A 104 -11.96 5.24 12.34
N LYS A 105 -13.21 5.14 11.89
CA LYS A 105 -14.38 4.83 12.73
C LYS A 105 -15.46 4.15 11.91
N GLY A 106 -15.77 2.90 12.25
CA GLY A 106 -16.69 2.10 11.43
C GLY A 106 -16.11 1.91 10.03
N GLU A 107 -16.95 2.09 9.01
CA GLU A 107 -16.57 2.02 7.59
C GLU A 107 -15.99 3.34 7.06
N LYS A 108 -15.96 4.39 7.89
CA LYS A 108 -15.49 5.72 7.53
C LYS A 108 -14.03 5.90 7.91
N PHE A 109 -13.32 6.68 7.10
CA PHE A 109 -11.96 7.09 7.41
C PHE A 109 -11.68 8.49 6.91
N LYS A 110 -10.67 9.13 7.49
CA LYS A 110 -10.04 10.34 6.97
C LYS A 110 -8.54 10.12 6.94
N GLN A 111 -7.89 10.62 5.90
CA GLN A 111 -6.44 10.55 5.74
C GLN A 111 -5.91 11.92 5.33
N VAL A 112 -4.75 12.27 5.86
CA VAL A 112 -3.92 13.38 5.40
C VAL A 112 -2.55 12.82 5.03
N THR A 113 -2.15 13.05 3.78
CA THR A 113 -0.84 12.66 3.27
C THR A 113 0.00 13.91 3.05
N VAL A 114 1.22 13.91 3.57
CA VAL A 114 2.23 14.93 3.30
C VAL A 114 3.39 14.26 2.58
N MET A 115 3.70 14.74 1.38
CA MET A 115 4.83 14.30 0.57
C MET A 115 5.87 15.42 0.51
N GLU A 116 7.11 15.12 0.85
CA GLU A 116 8.23 16.05 0.77
C GLU A 116 9.22 15.56 -0.27
N SER A 117 9.55 16.42 -1.25
CA SER A 117 10.53 16.16 -2.30
C SER A 117 11.44 17.38 -2.50
N PRO A 118 12.75 17.21 -2.71
CA PRO A 118 13.64 18.31 -3.06
C PRO A 118 13.27 19.03 -4.37
N GLU A 119 12.64 18.32 -5.32
CA GLU A 119 12.30 18.87 -6.64
C GLU A 119 10.93 19.54 -6.67
N LEU A 120 9.94 18.97 -5.96
CA LEU A 120 8.54 19.41 -6.01
C LEU A 120 8.10 20.18 -4.75
N GLY A 121 8.95 20.27 -3.73
CA GLY A 121 8.60 20.85 -2.45
C GLY A 121 7.74 19.91 -1.59
N SER A 122 6.99 20.52 -0.66
CA SER A 122 6.01 19.80 0.17
C SER A 122 4.65 19.87 -0.49
N LYS A 123 4.00 18.72 -0.70
CA LYS A 123 2.62 18.61 -1.19
C LYS A 123 1.74 17.95 -0.13
N LYS A 124 0.57 18.54 0.14
CA LYS A 124 -0.39 17.99 1.11
C LYS A 124 -1.70 17.59 0.43
N MET A 125 -2.13 16.37 0.69
CA MET A 125 -3.31 15.76 0.09
C MET A 125 -4.25 15.30 1.21
N GLY A 126 -5.55 15.47 1.00
CA GLY A 126 -6.58 14.94 1.90
C GLY A 126 -7.42 13.88 1.22
N ALA A 127 -7.88 12.91 1.99
CA ALA A 127 -8.90 11.96 1.58
C ALA A 127 -9.87 11.68 2.73
N VAL A 128 -11.15 11.47 2.43
CA VAL A 128 -12.14 11.08 3.42
C VAL A 128 -13.20 10.19 2.79
N SER A 129 -13.69 9.21 3.53
CA SER A 129 -14.88 8.45 3.17
C SER A 129 -15.99 8.71 4.17
N ASP A 130 -17.18 9.04 3.66
CA ASP A 130 -18.38 9.20 4.46
C ASP A 130 -19.23 7.92 4.54
N GLY A 131 -18.77 6.83 3.91
CA GLY A 131 -19.45 5.53 3.80
C GLY A 131 -20.20 5.32 2.49
N GLU A 132 -20.41 6.37 1.68
CA GLU A 132 -21.04 6.28 0.36
C GLU A 132 -20.07 6.72 -0.74
N TYR A 133 -19.36 7.82 -0.50
CA TYR A 133 -18.35 8.38 -1.38
C TYR A 133 -16.96 8.35 -0.74
N ILE A 134 -15.95 8.34 -1.59
CA ILE A 134 -14.57 8.70 -1.25
C ILE A 134 -14.30 10.06 -1.89
N TYR A 135 -13.88 11.01 -1.06
CA TYR A 135 -13.45 12.33 -1.45
C TYR A 135 -11.94 12.38 -1.39
N SER A 136 -11.29 12.98 -2.38
CA SER A 136 -9.87 13.29 -2.35
C SER A 136 -9.65 14.72 -2.83
N TRP A 137 -8.68 15.43 -2.25
CA TRP A 137 -8.42 16.81 -2.62
C TRP A 137 -6.98 17.22 -2.36
N ASP A 138 -6.60 18.28 -3.05
CA ASP A 138 -5.37 19.02 -2.84
C ASP A 138 -5.59 20.16 -1.83
N GLU A 139 -4.80 20.15 -0.75
CA GLU A 139 -4.95 21.12 0.33
C GLU A 139 -4.55 22.54 -0.11
N GLU A 140 -3.69 22.69 -1.11
CA GLU A 140 -3.21 23.98 -1.58
C GLU A 140 -4.21 24.62 -2.55
N THR A 141 -4.70 23.85 -3.52
CA THR A 141 -5.63 24.37 -4.55
C THR A 141 -7.09 24.34 -4.13
N ARG A 142 -7.43 23.61 -3.06
CA ARG A 142 -8.82 23.35 -2.61
C ARG A 142 -9.71 22.75 -3.71
N GLN A 143 -9.10 22.00 -4.64
CA GLN A 143 -9.79 21.25 -5.67
C GLN A 143 -9.68 19.76 -5.37
N GLY A 144 -10.74 19.02 -5.66
CA GLY A 144 -10.81 17.60 -5.41
C GLY A 144 -11.80 16.89 -6.31
N SER A 145 -11.91 15.58 -6.09
CA SER A 145 -12.92 14.76 -6.71
C SER A 145 -13.61 13.88 -5.67
N LYS A 146 -14.81 13.42 -6.01
CA LYS A 146 -15.53 12.40 -5.28
C LYS A 146 -15.87 11.23 -6.20
N ILE A 147 -15.83 10.03 -5.65
CA ILE A 147 -16.20 8.80 -6.35
C ILE A 147 -17.07 7.92 -5.45
N LEU A 148 -18.11 7.30 -6.00
CA LEU A 148 -18.96 6.35 -5.29
C LEU A 148 -18.16 5.08 -4.93
N ILE A 149 -18.33 4.57 -3.71
CA ILE A 149 -17.59 3.39 -3.24
C ILE A 149 -17.94 2.13 -4.04
N GLU A 150 -19.21 1.93 -4.41
CA GLU A 150 -19.64 0.73 -5.16
C GLU A 150 -18.85 0.57 -6.47
N GLU A 151 -18.59 1.67 -7.18
CA GLU A 151 -17.83 1.63 -8.43
C GLU A 151 -16.36 1.27 -8.22
N THR A 152 -15.75 1.64 -7.09
CA THR A 152 -14.34 1.29 -6.79
C THR A 152 -14.11 -0.20 -6.54
N GLN A 153 -15.17 -0.97 -6.24
CA GLN A 153 -15.11 -2.42 -6.06
C GLN A 153 -15.30 -3.19 -7.38
N GLU A 154 -16.03 -2.61 -8.33
CA GLU A 154 -16.37 -3.27 -9.60
C GLU A 154 -15.39 -2.94 -10.73
N THR A 155 -14.70 -1.80 -10.64
CA THR A 155 -13.78 -1.37 -11.69
C THR A 155 -12.33 -1.76 -11.42
N ASN A 156 -11.87 -2.86 -12.02
CA ASN A 156 -10.45 -2.98 -12.43
C ASN A 156 -10.23 -2.05 -13.64
N ILE A 157 -10.36 -0.74 -13.46
CA ILE A 157 -9.94 0.20 -14.50
C ILE A 157 -8.42 0.14 -14.52
N ASP A 158 -7.86 -0.41 -15.62
CA ASP A 158 -6.45 -0.29 -15.95
C ASP A 158 -6.07 1.19 -15.85
N ALA A 159 -5.34 1.53 -14.80
CA ALA A 159 -4.92 2.87 -14.43
C ALA A 159 -3.87 3.48 -15.38
N GLU A 160 -3.82 3.02 -16.64
CA GLU A 160 -2.84 3.49 -17.63
C GLU A 160 -3.33 4.71 -18.42
N ASN A 161 -4.64 5.01 -18.44
CA ASN A 161 -5.18 6.14 -19.22
C ASN A 161 -6.07 7.13 -18.45
N VAL A 162 -6.21 6.97 -17.13
CA VAL A 162 -6.95 7.92 -16.29
C VAL A 162 -6.01 8.40 -15.19
N GLN A 163 -5.40 9.58 -15.38
CA GLN A 163 -4.63 10.30 -14.35
C GLN A 163 -5.57 10.84 -13.25
N VAL A 164 -6.34 9.97 -12.62
CA VAL A 164 -7.03 10.30 -11.37
C VAL A 164 -6.09 9.85 -10.27
N SER A 165 -5.62 10.80 -9.48
CA SER A 165 -4.81 10.53 -8.29
C SER A 165 -5.66 9.80 -7.25
N GLN A 166 -5.93 8.51 -7.46
CA GLN A 166 -6.48 7.64 -6.44
C GLN A 166 -5.37 7.40 -5.41
N ASN A 167 -5.26 8.31 -4.44
CA ASN A 167 -4.22 8.30 -3.43
C ASN A 167 -4.56 7.39 -2.22
N VAL A 168 -5.51 6.48 -2.40
CA VAL A 168 -5.95 5.52 -1.39
C VAL A 168 -5.81 4.12 -1.97
N ASP A 169 -4.71 3.46 -1.62
CA ASP A 169 -4.53 2.04 -1.90
C ASP A 169 -5.10 1.22 -0.73
N TRP A 170 -6.19 0.52 -1.00
CA TRP A 170 -6.96 -0.24 -0.01
C TRP A 170 -6.28 -1.53 0.45
N GLU A 171 -5.45 -2.11 -0.41
CA GLU A 171 -4.86 -3.44 -0.22
C GLU A 171 -3.35 -3.34 0.08
N ALA A 172 -2.72 -2.19 -0.19
CA ALA A 172 -1.35 -1.94 0.21
C ALA A 172 -1.16 -2.13 1.72
N ARG A 173 -0.12 -2.90 2.06
CA ARG A 173 0.20 -3.27 3.43
C ARG A 173 1.30 -2.37 3.96
N PHE A 174 1.03 -1.74 5.09
CA PHE A 174 1.94 -0.82 5.72
C PHE A 174 2.08 -1.07 7.22
N ASP A 175 3.20 -0.60 7.78
CA ASP A 175 3.43 -0.63 9.22
C ASP A 175 2.79 0.60 9.89
N TYR A 176 1.47 0.51 10.11
CA TYR A 176 0.71 1.56 10.76
C TYR A 176 0.89 1.54 12.28
N LYS A 177 1.24 2.69 12.85
CA LYS A 177 1.24 2.91 14.30
C LYS A 177 -0.13 3.43 14.73
N CYS A 178 -1.00 2.52 15.13
CA CYS A 178 -2.37 2.85 15.51
C CYS A 178 -2.56 2.94 17.04
N SER A 179 -3.38 3.89 17.47
CA SER A 179 -3.81 4.02 18.87
C SER A 179 -5.32 4.29 18.94
N PRO A 180 -6.05 3.72 19.92
CA PRO A 180 -7.46 4.03 20.11
C PRO A 180 -7.70 5.53 20.28
N ALA A 181 -8.71 6.07 19.61
CA ALA A 181 -9.02 7.49 19.63
C ALA A 181 -10.54 7.73 19.66
N ALA A 182 -10.96 8.76 20.39
CA ALA A 182 -12.34 9.25 20.31
C ALA A 182 -12.49 10.07 19.03
N ILE A 183 -13.26 9.57 18.07
CA ILE A 183 -13.49 10.19 16.76
C ILE A 183 -14.97 10.53 16.62
N SER A 184 -15.27 11.80 16.37
CA SER A 184 -16.61 12.28 16.06
C SER A 184 -16.89 12.19 14.56
N ASP A 185 -18.16 12.25 14.17
CA ASP A 185 -18.50 12.20 12.74
C ASP A 185 -18.06 13.47 12.01
N ALA A 186 -17.96 14.60 12.73
CA ALA A 186 -17.42 15.87 12.21
C ALA A 186 -15.92 15.79 11.87
N ASP A 187 -15.16 14.91 12.54
CA ASP A 187 -13.75 14.69 12.19
C ASP A 187 -13.62 14.01 10.81
N LEU A 188 -14.68 13.33 10.37
CA LEU A 188 -14.77 12.51 9.15
C LEU A 188 -15.65 13.14 8.07
N THR A 189 -16.01 14.42 8.19
CA THR A 189 -16.67 15.15 7.11
C THR A 189 -15.66 15.79 6.17
N PRO A 190 -15.91 15.79 4.83
CA PRO A 190 -15.09 16.54 3.90
C PRO A 190 -15.14 18.05 4.21
N PRO A 191 -14.07 18.81 3.96
CA PRO A 191 -14.07 20.26 4.17
C PRO A 191 -15.08 20.95 3.25
N SER A 192 -15.86 21.89 3.78
CA SER A 192 -16.91 22.60 3.03
C SER A 192 -16.39 23.62 2.02
N ASP A 193 -15.12 23.98 2.10
CA ASP A 193 -14.43 24.96 1.25
C ASP A 193 -13.65 24.32 0.09
N VAL A 194 -13.73 22.99 -0.07
CA VAL A 194 -13.18 22.25 -1.21
C VAL A 194 -14.25 22.08 -2.29
N SER A 195 -13.86 22.34 -3.54
CA SER A 195 -14.71 22.07 -4.70
C SER A 195 -14.45 20.65 -5.20
N PHE A 196 -15.48 19.80 -5.18
CA PHE A 196 -15.39 18.40 -5.60
C PHE A 196 -16.06 18.17 -6.94
N MET A 197 -15.29 17.65 -7.90
CA MET A 197 -15.83 17.11 -9.16
C MET A 197 -16.37 15.70 -8.94
N ASP A 198 -17.56 15.41 -9.48
CA ASP A 198 -18.18 14.10 -9.42
C ASP A 198 -17.62 13.19 -10.52
N MET A 199 -16.76 12.25 -10.14
CA MET A 199 -16.09 11.37 -11.12
C MET A 199 -17.07 10.40 -11.78
N ASN A 200 -18.09 9.95 -11.05
CA ASN A 200 -19.11 9.02 -11.56
C ASN A 200 -19.89 9.67 -12.70
N ALA A 201 -20.31 10.93 -12.50
CA ALA A 201 -21.01 11.69 -13.53
C ALA A 201 -20.15 11.91 -14.79
N GLU A 202 -18.86 12.20 -14.62
CA GLU A 202 -17.95 12.38 -15.76
C GLU A 202 -17.69 11.06 -16.51
N ILE A 203 -17.56 9.94 -15.79
CA ILE A 203 -17.41 8.60 -16.41
C ILE A 203 -18.68 8.22 -17.18
N GLN A 204 -19.86 8.40 -16.61
CA GLN A 204 -21.14 8.13 -17.28
C GLN A 204 -21.28 8.95 -18.56
N LYS A 205 -21.00 10.25 -18.48
CA LYS A 205 -21.02 11.14 -19.64
C LYS A 205 -20.04 10.72 -20.72
N ALA A 206 -18.85 10.26 -20.35
CA ALA A 206 -17.87 9.74 -21.31
C ALA A 206 -18.36 8.46 -21.99
N GLN A 207 -19.01 7.55 -21.25
CA GLN A 207 -19.63 6.34 -21.79
C GLN A 207 -20.75 6.66 -22.77
N ASP A 208 -21.63 7.60 -22.43
CA ASP A 208 -22.72 8.06 -23.30
C ASP A 208 -22.18 8.64 -24.62
N GLN A 209 -21.07 9.38 -24.57
CA GLN A 209 -20.43 9.93 -25.77
C GLN A 209 -19.84 8.84 -26.67
N LEU A 210 -19.21 7.82 -26.08
CA LEU A 210 -18.67 6.68 -26.83
C LEU A 210 -19.78 5.84 -27.48
N GLU A 211 -20.89 5.61 -26.78
CA GLU A 211 -22.04 4.90 -27.32
C GLU A 211 -22.65 5.67 -28.51
N ASN A 212 -22.80 6.99 -28.37
CA ASN A 212 -23.32 7.85 -29.44
C ASN A 212 -22.42 7.89 -30.68
N MET A 213 -21.08 7.83 -30.53
CA MET A 213 -20.16 7.75 -31.67
C MET A 213 -20.20 6.37 -32.34
N ASN A 214 -20.34 5.28 -31.56
CA ASN A 214 -20.48 3.93 -32.11
C ASN A 214 -21.81 3.73 -32.86
N LEU A 215 -22.88 4.38 -32.40
CA LEU A 215 -24.18 4.41 -33.08
C LEU A 215 -24.14 5.17 -34.43
N GLN A 216 -23.36 6.25 -34.53
CA GLN A 216 -23.21 6.99 -35.80
C GLN A 216 -22.41 6.21 -36.85
N GLY A 217 -21.38 5.46 -36.44
CA GLY A 217 -20.61 4.59 -37.35
C GLY A 217 -21.41 3.41 -37.92
N LEU A 218 -22.50 2.98 -37.26
CA LEU A 218 -23.37 1.90 -37.73
C LEU A 218 -24.45 2.37 -38.72
N ILE A 219 -24.72 3.68 -38.83
CA ILE A 219 -25.78 4.23 -39.69
C ILE A 219 -25.26 4.56 -41.10
N GLU A 220 -23.95 4.77 -41.28
CA GLU A 220 -23.36 5.13 -42.60
C GLU A 220 -23.20 3.95 -43.58
N ASP A 221 -23.37 2.70 -43.14
CA ASP A 221 -23.24 1.49 -43.99
C ASP A 221 -24.58 0.89 -44.45
N ILE A 222 -25.71 1.63 -44.38
CA ILE A 222 -26.96 1.18 -45.00
C ILE A 222 -26.96 1.64 -46.47
N PRO A 223 -26.72 0.75 -47.46
CA PRO A 223 -26.90 1.11 -48.86
C PRO A 223 -28.36 1.52 -49.06
N GLN A 224 -28.56 2.76 -49.52
CA GLN A 224 -29.86 3.26 -49.96
C GLN A 224 -30.35 2.33 -51.07
N ILE A 225 -31.35 1.50 -50.77
CA ILE A 225 -32.09 0.77 -51.79
C ILE A 225 -33.04 1.79 -52.41
N GLU A 226 -32.63 2.42 -53.51
CA GLU A 226 -33.56 3.19 -54.35
C GLU A 226 -34.55 2.21 -55.01
N GLU A 227 -35.85 2.47 -54.81
CA GLU A 227 -36.97 1.79 -55.46
C GLU A 227 -37.13 2.15 -56.94
#